data_AF-A0A3A4ZGU8-F1
#
_entry.id   AF-A0A3A4ZGU8-F1
#
_cell.length_a   1.000
_cell.length_b   1.000
_cell.length_c   1.000
_cell.angle_alpha   90.00
_cell.angle_beta   90.00
_cell.angle_gamma   90.00
#
_symmetry.space_group_name_H-M   'P 1'
#
loop_
_entity.id
_entity.type
_entity.pdbx_description
1 polymer ?
#
loop_
_entity_poly.entity_id
_entity_poly.type
_entity_poly.pdbx_seq_one_letter_code
_entity_poly.pdbx_strand_id
1 'polypeptide(L)'
;LGEPFFMDSTEVSVQSRTHMFTASRTTGESGLAVFEGLVSGTYSVFVRREVSVGPNRIVFTGFSDLRLAGEETATDTILAKTIAVSNLMISEVFYTGSCASSYYLYDQFVELYNASEDTLYLDDIILTRQLGTIDPDMETKDYVRAIYAFQLQGTGNQWPIAPGRYVVVASDAVNHRAYCAASPDLSKADYECFNALGNDYDNPYVPNFESITYRTTDYLISLAHNSVVIATGEEWMIDENNYVRIPVSNVIDGVEYSANPAASKELTVRIDAGFAGIGITRYSAASVERREPGLDTNNSTFDFVNIAPPTPGYFHGAPAWMRWR
;
A
#
# COMPACT_ATOMS: atom_id res chain seq x y z
N LEU A 1 19.75 -24.56 -8.82
CA LEU A 1 19.60 -23.13 -9.19
C LEU A 1 19.69 -23.07 -10.70
N GLY A 2 18.64 -22.59 -11.37
CA GLY A 2 18.63 -22.47 -12.84
C GLY A 2 19.50 -21.32 -13.31
N GLU A 3 20.06 -21.44 -14.52
CA GLU A 3 20.77 -20.35 -15.19
C GLU A 3 19.82 -19.17 -15.43
N PRO A 4 20.22 -17.92 -15.18
CA PRO A 4 19.44 -16.74 -15.56
C PRO A 4 19.17 -16.76 -17.08
N PHE A 5 17.96 -16.38 -17.47
CA PHE A 5 17.58 -16.27 -18.89
C PHE A 5 16.96 -14.89 -19.16
N PHE A 6 17.09 -14.43 -20.41
CA PHE A 6 16.46 -13.17 -20.84
C PHE A 6 14.95 -13.32 -20.83
N MET A 7 14.26 -12.36 -20.23
CA MET A 7 12.81 -12.39 -20.13
C MET A 7 12.17 -11.59 -21.27
N ASP A 8 11.49 -12.29 -22.17
CA ASP A 8 10.62 -11.68 -23.19
C ASP A 8 9.28 -11.24 -22.59
N SER A 9 8.45 -10.52 -23.36
CA SER A 9 7.08 -10.14 -22.96
C SER A 9 7.01 -9.48 -21.57
N THR A 10 8.09 -8.79 -21.18
CA THR A 10 8.27 -8.20 -19.86
C THR A 10 8.13 -6.70 -20.00
N GLU A 11 7.28 -6.09 -19.21
CA GLU A 11 7.15 -4.65 -19.16
C GLU A 11 8.34 -4.06 -18.40
N VAL A 12 9.00 -3.10 -19.02
CA VAL A 12 10.04 -2.26 -18.43
C VAL A 12 9.47 -0.85 -18.38
N SER A 13 9.39 -0.27 -17.19
CA SER A 13 8.95 1.10 -16.96
C SER A 13 10.09 1.94 -16.43
N VAL A 14 10.25 3.15 -16.93
CA VAL A 14 11.21 4.14 -16.45
C VAL A 14 10.46 5.35 -15.89
N GLN A 15 10.88 5.83 -14.74
CA GLN A 15 10.38 7.04 -14.11
C GLN A 15 11.56 7.94 -13.73
N SER A 16 11.53 9.19 -14.18
CA SER A 16 12.55 10.15 -13.76
C SER A 16 12.34 10.56 -12.30
N ARG A 17 13.44 10.62 -11.55
CA ARG A 17 13.46 11.14 -10.16
C ARG A 17 13.73 12.64 -10.09
N THR A 18 14.18 13.25 -11.19
CA THR A 18 14.62 14.66 -11.20
C THR A 18 13.67 15.58 -11.94
N HIS A 19 12.71 15.02 -12.69
CA HIS A 19 11.71 15.76 -13.44
C HIS A 19 10.48 14.89 -13.71
N MET A 20 9.36 15.48 -14.12
CA MET A 20 8.16 14.72 -14.47
C MET A 20 8.35 14.00 -15.81
N PHE A 21 8.68 12.71 -15.77
CA PHE A 21 8.76 11.86 -16.95
C PHE A 21 8.53 10.40 -16.56
N THR A 22 7.69 9.71 -17.35
CA THR A 22 7.49 8.26 -17.29
C THR A 22 7.39 7.68 -18.70
N ALA A 23 7.88 6.46 -18.91
CA ALA A 23 7.69 5.71 -20.14
C ALA A 23 7.72 4.20 -19.85
N SER A 24 7.08 3.39 -20.69
CA SER A 24 7.20 1.93 -20.61
C SER A 24 7.39 1.29 -21.98
N ARG A 25 8.00 0.10 -22.00
CA ARG A 25 8.20 -0.75 -23.17
C ARG A 25 8.12 -2.22 -22.79
N THR A 26 7.72 -3.06 -23.72
CA THR A 26 7.74 -4.52 -23.57
C THR A 26 8.96 -5.11 -24.26
N THR A 27 9.66 -6.04 -23.60
CA THR A 27 10.82 -6.73 -24.15
C THR A 27 10.42 -7.77 -25.21
N GLY A 28 11.29 -7.96 -26.22
CA GLY A 28 11.24 -9.11 -27.13
C GLY A 28 12.06 -10.30 -26.61
N GLU A 29 12.32 -11.30 -27.47
CA GLU A 29 13.07 -12.53 -27.10
C GLU A 29 14.48 -12.27 -26.54
N SER A 30 15.09 -11.13 -26.87
CA SER A 30 16.40 -10.72 -26.35
C SER A 30 16.35 -10.16 -24.92
N GLY A 31 15.16 -9.94 -24.35
CA GLY A 31 14.99 -9.31 -23.03
C GLY A 31 15.37 -7.82 -22.99
N LEU A 32 15.63 -7.19 -24.13
CA LEU A 32 16.11 -5.80 -24.20
C LEU A 32 14.95 -4.82 -24.33
N ALA A 33 14.96 -3.76 -23.51
CA ALA A 33 14.13 -2.57 -23.67
C ALA A 33 15.03 -1.34 -23.86
N VAL A 34 14.76 -0.54 -24.90
CA VAL A 34 15.57 0.64 -25.25
C VAL A 34 14.74 1.91 -25.13
N PHE A 35 15.18 2.86 -24.31
CA PHE A 35 14.55 4.17 -24.16
C PHE A 35 15.44 5.24 -24.78
N GLU A 36 14.90 6.00 -25.73
CA GLU A 36 15.62 7.03 -26.47
C GLU A 36 15.10 8.42 -26.10
N GLY A 37 15.93 9.46 -26.27
CA GLY A 37 15.53 10.84 -26.02
C GLY A 37 15.34 11.21 -24.55
N LEU A 38 15.92 10.43 -23.63
CA LEU A 38 15.89 10.72 -22.20
C LEU A 38 16.79 11.92 -21.85
N VAL A 39 16.29 12.83 -21.01
CA VAL A 39 17.09 13.94 -20.48
C VAL A 39 18.07 13.42 -19.43
N SER A 40 19.24 14.05 -19.28
CA SER A 40 20.17 13.67 -18.20
C SER A 40 19.49 13.76 -16.82
N GLY A 41 19.69 12.75 -16.00
CA GLY A 41 18.99 12.60 -14.73
C GLY A 41 19.16 11.22 -14.12
N THR A 42 18.54 11.01 -12.97
CA THR A 42 18.41 9.69 -12.36
C THR A 42 17.04 9.15 -12.66
N TYR A 43 16.97 7.91 -13.11
CA TYR A 43 15.75 7.19 -13.44
C TYR A 43 15.61 5.98 -12.55
N SER A 44 14.42 5.77 -12.03
CA SER A 44 14.01 4.49 -11.48
C SER A 44 13.50 3.61 -12.61
N VAL A 45 14.02 2.39 -12.70
CA VAL A 45 13.65 1.39 -13.70
C VAL A 45 12.97 0.23 -13.00
N PHE A 46 11.77 -0.09 -13.44
CA PHE A 46 10.93 -1.16 -12.93
C PHE A 46 10.72 -2.20 -14.01
N VAL A 47 10.83 -3.46 -13.66
CA VAL A 47 10.60 -4.60 -14.55
C VAL A 47 9.45 -5.40 -13.98
N ARG A 48 8.46 -5.74 -14.80
CA ARG A 48 7.29 -6.53 -14.42
C ARG A 48 6.94 -7.55 -15.50
N ARG A 49 6.77 -8.81 -15.11
CA ARG A 49 6.15 -9.84 -15.95
C ARG A 49 5.21 -10.68 -15.11
N GLU A 50 4.00 -10.88 -15.59
CA GLU A 50 3.04 -11.79 -14.98
C GLU A 50 2.93 -13.05 -15.83
N VAL A 51 2.99 -14.21 -15.17
CA VAL A 51 2.83 -15.52 -15.80
C VAL A 51 1.80 -16.32 -15.03
N SER A 52 0.71 -16.70 -15.69
CA SER A 52 -0.28 -17.62 -15.13
C SER A 52 0.24 -19.06 -15.21
N VAL A 53 0.25 -19.76 -14.08
CA VAL A 53 0.61 -21.19 -13.97
C VAL A 53 -0.58 -21.92 -13.35
N GLY A 54 -1.49 -22.40 -14.20
CA GLY A 54 -2.77 -22.94 -13.75
C GLY A 54 -3.62 -21.84 -13.10
N PRO A 55 -4.17 -22.03 -11.88
CA PRO A 55 -4.93 -21.00 -11.17
C PRO A 55 -4.02 -19.95 -10.50
N ASN A 56 -2.72 -20.21 -10.39
CA ASN A 56 -1.80 -19.33 -9.68
C ASN A 56 -1.18 -18.30 -10.63
N ARG A 57 -0.86 -17.13 -10.10
CA ARG A 57 -0.10 -16.09 -10.80
C ARG A 57 1.29 -16.01 -10.20
N ILE A 58 2.31 -16.04 -11.06
CA ILE A 58 3.69 -15.75 -10.68
C ILE A 58 4.02 -14.38 -11.26
N VAL A 59 4.36 -13.44 -10.40
CA VAL A 59 4.81 -12.11 -10.82
C VAL A 59 6.31 -12.04 -10.64
N PHE A 60 7.00 -11.65 -11.70
CA PHE A 60 8.43 -11.36 -11.71
C PHE A 60 8.59 -9.85 -11.64
N THR A 61 9.32 -9.38 -10.64
CA THR A 61 9.61 -7.95 -10.47
C THR A 61 11.10 -7.70 -10.33
N GLY A 62 11.55 -6.57 -10.85
CA GLY A 62 12.93 -6.11 -10.73
C GLY A 62 12.96 -4.60 -10.61
N PHE A 63 13.95 -4.10 -9.88
CA PHE A 63 14.13 -2.66 -9.66
C PHE A 63 15.61 -2.30 -9.78
N SER A 64 15.89 -1.16 -10.41
CA SER A 64 17.22 -0.55 -10.42
C SER A 64 17.11 0.98 -10.53
N ASP A 65 18.13 1.69 -10.06
CA ASP A 65 18.29 3.11 -10.32
C ASP A 65 19.41 3.34 -11.33
N LEU A 66 19.07 3.99 -12.44
CA LEU A 66 19.98 4.28 -13.54
C LEU A 66 20.28 5.77 -13.60
N ARG A 67 21.55 6.14 -13.58
CA ARG A 67 21.98 7.52 -13.80
C ARG A 67 22.39 7.72 -15.26
N LEU A 68 21.77 8.69 -15.92
CA LEU A 68 22.10 9.14 -17.25
C LEU A 68 22.80 10.51 -17.18
N ALA A 69 24.02 10.60 -17.71
CA ALA A 69 24.82 11.83 -17.69
C ALA A 69 25.14 12.30 -19.12
N GLY A 70 24.79 13.55 -19.46
CA GLY A 70 25.04 14.12 -20.78
C GLY A 70 24.31 13.38 -21.90
N GLU A 71 24.99 13.22 -23.04
CA GLU A 71 24.52 12.48 -24.23
C GLU A 71 24.96 11.01 -24.25
N GLU A 72 25.35 10.46 -23.09
CA GLU A 72 25.82 9.07 -23.00
C GLU A 72 24.67 8.06 -23.08
N THR A 73 24.98 6.85 -23.52
CA THR A 73 24.10 5.69 -23.37
C THR A 73 24.40 5.02 -22.03
N ALA A 74 23.40 4.92 -21.16
CA ALA A 74 23.48 4.09 -19.96
C ALA A 74 22.90 2.69 -20.26
N THR A 75 23.57 1.64 -19.80
CA THR A 75 23.12 0.24 -19.93
C THR A 75 23.17 -0.43 -18.58
N ASP A 76 22.13 -1.20 -18.26
CA ASP A 76 22.04 -1.98 -17.02
C ASP A 76 21.33 -3.30 -17.26
N THR A 77 21.57 -4.28 -16.39
CA THR A 77 20.91 -5.59 -16.39
C THR A 77 20.12 -5.75 -15.11
N ILE A 78 18.79 -5.74 -15.24
CA ILE A 78 17.90 -5.84 -14.08
C ILE A 78 17.52 -7.30 -13.86
N LEU A 79 17.89 -7.83 -12.69
CA LEU A 79 17.49 -9.16 -12.28
C LEU A 79 16.06 -9.12 -11.74
N ALA A 80 15.13 -9.72 -12.49
CA ALA A 80 13.77 -9.93 -12.00
C ALA A 80 13.71 -11.17 -11.11
N LYS A 81 13.03 -11.05 -9.97
CA LYS A 81 12.77 -12.13 -9.02
C LYS A 81 11.28 -12.39 -8.94
N THR A 82 10.89 -13.61 -8.63
CA THR A 82 9.49 -13.94 -8.35
C THR A 82 9.08 -13.34 -7.01
N ILE A 83 7.95 -12.66 -6.97
CA ILE A 83 7.25 -12.27 -5.74
C ILE A 83 5.98 -13.10 -5.59
N ALA A 84 5.63 -13.42 -4.35
CA ALA A 84 4.30 -13.91 -4.04
C ALA A 84 3.37 -12.70 -4.03
N VAL A 85 2.33 -12.73 -4.86
CA VAL A 85 1.28 -11.70 -4.85
C VAL A 85 0.12 -12.23 -4.03
N SER A 86 -0.27 -11.47 -3.01
CA SER A 86 -1.46 -11.79 -2.23
C SER A 86 -2.72 -11.44 -3.02
N ASN A 87 -3.76 -12.25 -2.87
CA ASN A 87 -5.07 -11.95 -3.43
C ASN A 87 -5.84 -10.88 -2.63
N LEU A 88 -5.47 -10.65 -1.36
CA LEU A 88 -5.95 -9.53 -0.57
C LEU A 88 -4.86 -8.46 -0.50
N MET A 89 -5.21 -7.20 -0.76
CA MET A 89 -4.24 -6.10 -0.78
C MET A 89 -4.87 -4.80 -0.30
N ILE A 90 -4.04 -3.85 0.09
CA ILE A 90 -4.39 -2.45 0.36
C ILE A 90 -4.58 -1.74 -0.98
N SER A 91 -5.78 -1.26 -1.29
CA SER A 91 -6.07 -0.51 -2.52
C SER A 91 -5.87 0.99 -2.38
N GLU A 92 -6.28 1.57 -1.25
CA GLU A 92 -6.20 3.01 -1.00
C GLU A 92 -5.75 3.27 0.44
N VAL A 93 -4.83 4.22 0.62
CA VAL A 93 -4.51 4.77 1.94
C VAL A 93 -4.77 6.26 1.91
N PHE A 94 -5.79 6.68 2.65
CA PHE A 94 -6.07 8.09 2.86
C PHE A 94 -5.49 8.53 4.21
N TYR A 95 -4.27 9.07 4.16
CA TYR A 95 -3.51 9.45 5.35
C TYR A 95 -3.38 10.96 5.54
N THR A 96 -3.77 11.80 4.57
CA THR A 96 -3.35 13.22 4.59
C THR A 96 -4.23 14.12 5.45
N GLY A 97 -5.46 13.70 5.75
CA GLY A 97 -6.51 14.61 6.21
C GLY A 97 -6.97 15.60 5.13
N SER A 98 -8.00 16.39 5.41
CA SER A 98 -8.70 17.18 4.37
C SER A 98 -8.75 18.69 4.57
N CYS A 99 -8.57 19.21 5.79
CA CYS A 99 -8.70 20.64 6.07
C CYS A 99 -7.54 21.20 6.88
N ALA A 100 -6.68 21.99 6.24
CA ALA A 100 -5.54 22.63 6.89
C ALA A 100 -5.96 23.71 7.91
N SER A 101 -7.11 24.36 7.68
CA SER A 101 -7.62 25.42 8.55
C SER A 101 -8.08 24.93 9.92
N SER A 102 -8.54 23.67 10.00
CA SER A 102 -8.98 23.02 11.24
C SER A 102 -8.07 21.89 11.68
N TYR A 103 -6.98 21.62 10.93
CA TYR A 103 -6.08 20.48 11.15
C TYR A 103 -6.84 19.14 11.23
N TYR A 104 -7.86 18.97 10.39
CA TYR A 104 -8.75 17.80 10.44
C TYR A 104 -8.11 16.57 9.80
N LEU A 105 -7.94 15.51 10.59
CA LEU A 105 -7.27 14.26 10.21
C LEU A 105 -8.00 12.98 10.64
N TYR A 106 -9.15 13.09 11.31
CA TYR A 106 -9.92 11.93 11.79
C TYR A 106 -10.68 11.21 10.66
N ASP A 107 -10.59 11.75 9.44
CA ASP A 107 -11.22 11.21 8.23
C ASP A 107 -10.37 10.17 7.50
N GLN A 108 -9.35 9.62 8.16
CA GLN A 108 -8.45 8.63 7.58
C GLN A 108 -9.14 7.29 7.34
N PHE A 109 -8.69 6.57 6.31
CA PHE A 109 -9.10 5.18 6.07
C PHE A 109 -8.02 4.41 5.34
N VAL A 110 -8.13 3.09 5.43
CA VAL A 110 -7.42 2.12 4.60
C VAL A 110 -8.46 1.28 3.88
N GLU A 111 -8.34 1.17 2.56
CA GLU A 111 -9.23 0.34 1.75
C GLU A 111 -8.50 -0.94 1.36
N LEU A 112 -9.21 -2.08 1.43
CA LEU A 112 -8.71 -3.37 0.98
C LEU A 112 -9.46 -3.82 -0.27
N TYR A 113 -8.77 -4.57 -1.13
CA TYR A 113 -9.31 -5.13 -2.37
C TYR A 113 -9.06 -6.63 -2.47
N ASN A 114 -10.09 -7.37 -2.88
CA ASN A 114 -9.97 -8.77 -3.24
C ASN A 114 -9.70 -8.92 -4.74
N ALA A 115 -8.45 -9.23 -5.09
CA ALA A 115 -7.99 -9.53 -6.44
C ALA A 115 -8.18 -11.01 -6.85
N SER A 116 -8.64 -11.86 -5.93
CA SER A 116 -8.97 -13.26 -6.20
C SER A 116 -10.20 -13.40 -7.11
N GLU A 117 -10.31 -14.57 -7.75
CA GLU A 117 -11.56 -15.05 -8.35
C GLU A 117 -12.50 -15.69 -7.31
N ASP A 118 -12.01 -15.93 -6.09
CA ASP A 118 -12.75 -16.52 -4.97
C ASP A 118 -13.12 -15.49 -3.90
N THR A 119 -14.15 -15.80 -3.11
CA THR A 119 -14.45 -15.03 -1.89
C THR A 119 -13.36 -15.27 -0.86
N LEU A 120 -12.76 -14.21 -0.36
CA LEU A 120 -11.83 -14.26 0.78
C LEU A 120 -12.59 -13.92 2.07
N TYR A 121 -11.98 -14.21 3.21
CA TYR A 121 -12.53 -13.90 4.53
C TYR A 121 -11.52 -13.07 5.31
N LEU A 122 -12.00 -11.99 5.92
CA LEU A 122 -11.18 -11.03 6.68
C LEU A 122 -11.07 -11.37 8.16
N ASP A 123 -11.61 -12.52 8.56
CA ASP A 123 -11.49 -13.07 9.90
C ASP A 123 -10.03 -13.09 10.36
N ASP A 124 -9.81 -12.51 11.53
CA ASP A 124 -8.54 -12.35 12.24
C ASP A 124 -7.46 -11.54 11.51
N ILE A 125 -7.79 -10.83 10.43
CA ILE A 125 -6.86 -9.90 9.77
C ILE A 125 -6.47 -8.78 10.73
N ILE A 126 -5.18 -8.45 10.76
CA ILE A 126 -4.61 -7.35 11.54
C ILE A 126 -4.28 -6.20 10.59
N LEU A 127 -4.82 -5.02 10.87
CA LEU A 127 -4.45 -3.75 10.26
C LEU A 127 -3.51 -2.99 11.20
N THR A 128 -2.42 -2.46 10.68
CA THR A 128 -1.39 -1.82 11.51
C THR A 128 -0.98 -0.45 11.02
N ARG A 129 -0.44 0.33 11.96
CA ARG A 129 0.48 1.43 11.71
C ARG A 129 1.86 1.02 12.22
N GLN A 130 2.88 1.07 11.38
CA GLN A 130 4.23 0.62 11.75
C GLN A 130 4.95 1.62 12.66
N LEU A 131 5.89 1.12 13.46
CA LEU A 131 6.79 1.95 14.25
C LEU A 131 7.66 2.77 13.29
N GLY A 132 7.41 4.07 13.22
CA GLY A 132 8.16 4.96 12.32
C GLY A 132 9.56 5.26 12.84
N THR A 133 10.47 4.31 12.68
CA THR A 133 11.87 4.43 13.12
C THR A 133 12.78 3.72 12.14
N ILE A 134 13.84 4.42 11.73
CA ILE A 134 14.90 3.85 10.91
C ILE A 134 15.67 2.82 11.75
N ASP A 135 15.70 1.58 11.26
CA ASP A 135 16.37 0.46 11.88
C ASP A 135 17.46 -0.08 10.94
N PRO A 136 18.75 0.13 11.27
CA PRO A 136 19.86 -0.31 10.41
C PRO A 136 19.88 -1.82 10.13
N ASP A 137 19.27 -2.62 11.01
CA ASP A 137 19.25 -4.08 10.93
C ASP A 137 17.91 -4.62 10.39
N MET A 138 17.01 -3.74 9.92
CA MET A 138 15.65 -4.09 9.48
C MET A 138 15.59 -5.28 8.51
N GLU A 139 16.53 -5.34 7.56
CA GLU A 139 16.56 -6.40 6.54
C GLU A 139 16.99 -7.76 7.08
N THR A 140 17.52 -7.82 8.30
CA THR A 140 17.90 -9.07 8.99
C THR A 140 16.83 -9.60 9.93
N LYS A 141 15.76 -8.82 10.18
CA LYS A 141 14.70 -9.15 11.13
C LYS A 141 13.52 -9.77 10.42
N ASP A 142 13.09 -10.95 10.80
CA ASP A 142 11.95 -11.62 10.16
C ASP A 142 10.58 -11.22 10.74
N TYR A 143 10.45 -9.98 11.21
CA TYR A 143 9.19 -9.41 11.67
C TYR A 143 9.08 -7.92 11.35
N VAL A 144 7.85 -7.44 11.16
CA VAL A 144 7.51 -6.02 11.23
C VAL A 144 7.11 -5.65 12.66
N ARG A 145 7.22 -4.36 13.01
CA ARG A 145 6.97 -3.87 14.37
C ARG A 145 5.98 -2.71 14.33
N ALA A 146 4.75 -2.96 14.76
CA ALA A 146 3.65 -2.01 14.74
C ALA A 146 3.54 -1.19 16.02
N ILE A 147 3.29 0.12 15.86
CA ILE A 147 2.92 1.00 16.97
C ILE A 147 1.44 0.90 17.30
N TYR A 148 0.58 0.79 16.28
CA TYR A 148 -0.84 0.51 16.41
C TYR A 148 -1.16 -0.76 15.63
N ALA A 149 -1.98 -1.63 16.22
CA ALA A 149 -2.42 -2.86 15.59
C ALA A 149 -3.86 -3.12 16.03
N PHE A 150 -4.75 -3.28 15.07
CA PHE A 150 -6.16 -3.54 15.28
C PHE A 150 -6.53 -4.81 14.52
N GLN A 151 -7.38 -5.66 15.10
CA GLN A 151 -7.72 -6.97 14.55
C GLN A 151 -9.23 -7.12 14.38
N LEU A 152 -9.66 -7.60 13.21
CA LEU A 152 -11.05 -7.96 12.97
C LEU A 152 -11.30 -9.40 13.45
N GLN A 153 -11.82 -9.56 14.66
CA GLN A 153 -12.08 -10.89 15.23
C GLN A 153 -13.15 -11.64 14.43
N GLY A 154 -12.92 -12.91 14.12
CA GLY A 154 -13.86 -13.71 13.33
C GLY A 154 -13.99 -15.17 13.77
N THR A 155 -14.85 -15.93 13.08
CA THR A 155 -15.02 -17.38 13.30
C THR A 155 -14.38 -18.22 12.19
N GLY A 156 -13.69 -17.56 11.25
CA GLY A 156 -13.01 -18.13 10.09
C GLY A 156 -13.80 -18.01 8.78
N ASN A 157 -15.08 -17.63 8.85
CA ASN A 157 -15.92 -17.37 7.67
C ASN A 157 -16.97 -16.27 7.88
N GLN A 158 -16.77 -15.40 8.88
CA GLN A 158 -17.74 -14.39 9.28
C GLN A 158 -17.71 -13.15 8.38
N TRP A 159 -16.53 -12.79 7.87
CA TRP A 159 -16.30 -11.51 7.20
C TRP A 159 -15.91 -11.68 5.73
N PRO A 160 -16.86 -12.04 4.84
CA PRO A 160 -16.54 -12.29 3.43
C PRO A 160 -16.27 -11.01 2.65
N ILE A 161 -15.28 -11.07 1.76
CA ILE A 161 -15.05 -10.09 0.69
C ILE A 161 -15.12 -10.81 -0.66
N ALA A 162 -16.13 -10.50 -1.47
CA ALA A 162 -16.32 -11.16 -2.76
C ALA A 162 -15.25 -10.75 -3.80
N PRO A 163 -15.04 -11.54 -4.87
CA PRO A 163 -14.12 -11.21 -5.95
C PRO A 163 -14.32 -9.80 -6.51
N GLY A 164 -13.24 -9.05 -6.69
CA GLY A 164 -13.28 -7.70 -7.25
C GLY A 164 -13.98 -6.67 -6.36
N ARG A 165 -14.15 -6.95 -5.06
CA ARG A 165 -14.75 -6.01 -4.10
C ARG A 165 -13.70 -5.27 -3.30
N TYR A 166 -14.06 -4.03 -3.02
CA TYR A 166 -13.41 -3.13 -2.08
C TYR A 166 -14.16 -3.14 -0.76
N VAL A 167 -13.41 -3.08 0.34
CA VAL A 167 -13.89 -2.84 1.71
C VAL A 167 -13.14 -1.67 2.32
N VAL A 168 -13.86 -0.77 2.97
CA VAL A 168 -13.29 0.41 3.61
C VAL A 168 -13.18 0.17 5.11
N VAL A 169 -11.97 0.33 5.65
CA VAL A 169 -11.70 0.35 7.10
C VAL A 169 -11.42 1.79 7.50
N ALA A 170 -12.41 2.45 8.10
CA ALA A 170 -12.30 3.84 8.55
C ALA A 170 -11.56 3.96 9.89
N SER A 171 -10.97 5.12 10.18
CA SER A 171 -10.63 5.48 11.56
C SER A 171 -11.91 5.55 12.38
N ASP A 172 -12.81 6.48 12.00
CA ASP A 172 -14.18 6.56 12.50
C ASP A 172 -15.18 6.39 11.34
N ALA A 173 -16.17 5.51 11.45
CA ALA A 173 -17.18 5.34 10.40
C ALA A 173 -18.31 6.39 10.50
N VAL A 174 -17.98 7.66 10.24
CA VAL A 174 -18.92 8.78 10.29
C VAL A 174 -18.88 9.67 9.04
N ASN A 175 -19.86 10.56 8.91
CA ASN A 175 -19.86 11.54 7.84
C ASN A 175 -18.96 12.73 8.19
N HIS A 176 -17.68 12.65 7.81
CA HIS A 176 -16.69 13.68 8.10
C HIS A 176 -16.94 15.02 7.37
N ARG A 177 -17.80 15.04 6.33
CA ARG A 177 -18.16 16.28 5.62
C ARG A 177 -18.81 17.33 6.52
N ALA A 178 -19.40 16.89 7.64
CA ALA A 178 -19.94 17.78 8.66
C ALA A 178 -18.86 18.64 9.35
N TYR A 179 -17.62 18.15 9.40
CA TYR A 179 -16.48 18.82 10.05
C TYR A 179 -15.54 19.48 9.05
N CYS A 180 -15.38 18.87 7.87
CA CYS A 180 -14.57 19.39 6.78
C CYS A 180 -15.22 19.02 5.44
N ALA A 181 -15.65 20.01 4.66
CA ALA A 181 -16.39 19.77 3.42
C ALA A 181 -15.59 18.99 2.35
N ALA A 182 -14.25 19.01 2.43
CA ALA A 182 -13.37 18.25 1.54
C ALA A 182 -13.17 16.78 1.96
N SER A 183 -13.60 16.40 3.17
CA SER A 183 -13.48 15.04 3.68
C SER A 183 -14.39 14.04 2.95
N PRO A 184 -14.00 12.76 2.91
CA PRO A 184 -14.90 11.68 2.52
C PRO A 184 -16.09 11.55 3.48
N ASP A 185 -17.15 10.92 3.01
CA ASP A 185 -18.24 10.44 3.87
C ASP A 185 -17.98 8.97 4.17
N LEU A 186 -17.55 8.66 5.40
CA LEU A 186 -17.21 7.30 5.84
C LEU A 186 -18.35 6.67 6.65
N SER A 187 -19.54 7.28 6.70
CA SER A 187 -20.70 6.71 7.39
C SER A 187 -21.22 5.39 6.79
N LYS A 188 -20.68 5.00 5.62
CA LYS A 188 -20.93 3.73 4.94
C LYS A 188 -19.68 2.84 4.85
N ALA A 189 -18.64 3.11 5.64
CA ALA A 189 -17.49 2.22 5.72
C ALA A 189 -17.94 0.81 6.12
N ASP A 190 -17.26 -0.21 5.59
CA ASP A 190 -17.58 -1.61 5.87
C ASP A 190 -17.14 -1.98 7.28
N TYR A 191 -16.06 -1.38 7.76
CA TYR A 191 -15.48 -1.55 9.09
C TYR A 191 -14.95 -0.22 9.62
N GLU A 192 -14.76 -0.15 10.93
CA GLU A 192 -13.97 0.92 11.58
C GLU A 192 -12.93 0.34 12.53
N CYS A 193 -11.97 1.16 12.91
CA CYS A 193 -11.03 0.82 13.97
C CYS A 193 -11.54 1.39 15.28
N PHE A 194 -11.77 0.54 16.27
CA PHE A 194 -12.23 0.96 17.57
C PHE A 194 -11.28 0.52 18.67
N ASN A 195 -10.89 1.45 19.53
CA ASN A 195 -10.17 1.13 20.74
C ASN A 195 -11.05 1.18 21.99
N ALA A 196 -11.62 0.03 22.34
CA ALA A 196 -12.37 -0.18 23.58
C ALA A 196 -11.57 0.09 24.88
N LEU A 197 -10.24 0.16 24.79
CA LEU A 197 -9.35 0.48 25.92
C LEU A 197 -9.13 2.00 26.10
N GLY A 198 -9.61 2.81 25.15
CA GLY A 198 -9.51 4.26 25.12
C GLY A 198 -10.85 4.97 25.24
N ASN A 199 -10.83 6.30 25.16
CA ASN A 199 -12.03 7.12 24.98
C ASN A 199 -12.22 7.39 23.48
N ASP A 200 -12.59 6.34 22.77
CA ASP A 200 -12.78 6.32 21.33
C ASP A 200 -14.27 6.42 20.97
N TYR A 201 -14.58 6.96 19.80
CA TYR A 201 -15.95 6.95 19.28
C TYR A 201 -16.24 5.59 18.65
N ASP A 202 -17.44 5.06 18.85
CA ASP A 202 -17.87 3.76 18.31
C ASP A 202 -19.20 3.96 17.58
N ASN A 203 -19.24 3.61 16.31
CA ASN A 203 -20.45 3.49 15.53
C ASN A 203 -20.98 2.06 15.67
N PRO A 204 -22.02 1.82 16.51
CA PRO A 204 -22.47 0.48 16.84
C PRO A 204 -23.10 -0.30 15.67
N TYR A 205 -23.23 0.32 14.51
CA TYR A 205 -23.74 -0.29 13.29
C TYR A 205 -22.63 -0.75 12.33
N VAL A 206 -21.36 -0.47 12.64
CA VAL A 206 -20.20 -0.83 11.83
C VAL A 206 -19.33 -1.81 12.64
N PRO A 207 -18.94 -2.97 12.08
CA PRO A 207 -18.08 -3.89 12.81
C PRO A 207 -16.65 -3.35 12.99
N ASN A 208 -16.05 -3.73 14.12
CA ASN A 208 -14.79 -3.17 14.57
C ASN A 208 -13.58 -4.06 14.27
N PHE A 209 -12.55 -3.46 13.68
CA PHE A 209 -11.18 -3.83 13.97
C PHE A 209 -10.87 -3.35 15.39
N GLU A 210 -10.65 -4.26 16.33
CA GLU A 210 -10.42 -3.92 17.74
C GLU A 210 -8.93 -3.78 18.04
N SER A 211 -8.56 -2.77 18.83
CA SER A 211 -7.15 -2.55 19.19
C SER A 211 -6.56 -3.73 19.99
N ILE A 212 -5.41 -4.25 19.55
CA ILE A 212 -4.64 -5.28 20.27
C ILE A 212 -3.93 -4.68 21.50
N THR A 213 -3.60 -3.39 21.48
CA THR A 213 -2.82 -2.73 22.56
C THR A 213 -3.42 -1.39 22.98
N TYR A 214 -3.11 -0.92 24.19
CA TYR A 214 -3.57 0.37 24.71
C TYR A 214 -2.72 1.59 24.26
N ARG A 215 -2.00 1.50 23.13
CA ARG A 215 -1.03 2.52 22.70
C ARG A 215 -1.61 3.76 22.04
N THR A 216 -2.89 3.73 21.69
CA THR A 216 -3.58 4.83 21.03
C THR A 216 -4.94 5.06 21.66
N THR A 217 -5.57 6.19 21.38
CA THR A 217 -7.00 6.35 21.64
C THR A 217 -7.83 5.97 20.42
N ASP A 218 -7.28 6.12 19.22
CA ASP A 218 -7.96 6.02 17.92
C ASP A 218 -6.94 5.55 16.84
N TYR A 219 -7.38 5.00 15.71
CA TYR A 219 -6.50 4.55 14.63
C TYR A 219 -6.03 5.69 13.72
N LEU A 220 -5.03 6.44 14.20
CA LEU A 220 -4.46 7.55 13.44
C LEU A 220 -3.15 7.17 12.75
N ILE A 221 -3.11 7.27 11.43
CA ILE A 221 -1.89 7.09 10.63
C ILE A 221 -1.15 8.44 10.44
N SER A 222 0.17 8.37 10.27
CA SER A 222 1.01 9.58 10.15
C SER A 222 0.59 10.41 8.94
N LEU A 223 0.44 11.72 9.09
CA LEU A 223 0.19 12.64 7.96
C LEU A 223 1.40 12.80 7.04
N ALA A 224 2.56 12.24 7.38
CA ALA A 224 3.84 12.56 6.76
C ALA A 224 4.48 11.33 6.10
N HIS A 225 5.17 10.54 6.92
CA HIS A 225 5.89 9.36 6.52
C HIS A 225 5.63 8.30 7.58
N ASN A 226 5.17 7.13 7.14
CA ASN A 226 5.04 5.90 7.91
C ASN A 226 4.65 4.76 6.95
N SER A 227 4.29 3.59 7.49
CA SER A 227 3.73 2.49 6.71
C SER A 227 2.51 1.86 7.38
N VAL A 228 1.61 1.37 6.53
CA VAL A 228 0.47 0.53 6.88
C VAL A 228 0.77 -0.88 6.41
N VAL A 229 0.49 -1.87 7.25
CA VAL A 229 0.63 -3.29 6.91
C VAL A 229 -0.65 -4.00 7.29
N ILE A 230 -1.11 -4.89 6.41
CA ILE A 230 -2.10 -5.91 6.73
C ILE A 230 -1.43 -7.27 6.87
N ALA A 231 -1.86 -8.07 7.84
CA ALA A 231 -1.29 -9.37 8.14
C ALA A 231 -2.34 -10.36 8.63
N THR A 232 -2.03 -11.65 8.53
CA THR A 232 -2.84 -12.70 9.16
C THR A 232 -2.73 -12.61 10.68
N GLY A 233 -3.82 -12.88 11.40
CA GLY A 233 -3.84 -12.93 12.86
C GLY A 233 -3.27 -14.18 13.51
N GLU A 234 -2.70 -15.11 12.72
CA GLU A 234 -2.28 -16.43 13.19
C GLU A 234 -1.12 -16.38 14.20
N GLU A 235 -0.14 -15.51 13.97
CA GLU A 235 1.02 -15.35 14.84
C GLU A 235 1.43 -13.88 14.95
N TRP A 236 1.47 -13.38 16.18
CA TRP A 236 2.01 -12.09 16.55
C TRP A 236 2.36 -12.12 18.04
N MET A 237 3.22 -11.20 18.48
CA MET A 237 3.56 -11.05 19.89
C MET A 237 3.68 -9.58 20.29
N ILE A 238 3.41 -9.28 21.55
CA ILE A 238 3.67 -7.94 22.11
C ILE A 238 5.06 -7.95 22.73
N ASP A 239 5.88 -6.98 22.36
CA ASP A 239 7.22 -6.84 22.92
C ASP A 239 7.26 -6.02 24.21
N GLU A 240 8.45 -5.92 24.81
CA GLU A 240 8.66 -5.26 26.11
C GLU A 240 8.29 -3.77 26.13
N ASN A 241 8.15 -3.15 24.97
CA ASN A 241 7.73 -1.75 24.80
C ASN A 241 6.26 -1.63 24.38
N ASN A 242 5.49 -2.72 24.47
CA ASN A 242 4.09 -2.80 24.07
C ASN A 242 3.87 -2.59 22.56
N TYR A 243 4.86 -2.89 21.72
CA TYR A 243 4.68 -2.90 20.26
C TYR A 243 4.34 -4.30 19.78
N VAL A 244 3.50 -4.39 18.75
CA VAL A 244 3.13 -5.68 18.16
C VAL A 244 4.18 -6.06 17.12
N ARG A 245 4.78 -7.24 17.27
CA ARG A 245 5.65 -7.85 16.27
C ARG A 245 4.88 -8.91 15.50
N ILE A 246 4.93 -8.82 14.18
CA ILE A 246 4.25 -9.75 13.28
C ILE A 246 5.32 -10.34 12.36
N PRO A 247 5.46 -11.68 12.27
CA PRO A 247 6.41 -12.30 11.34
C PRO A 247 6.22 -11.79 9.90
N VAL A 248 7.31 -11.56 9.18
CA VAL A 248 7.23 -11.13 7.76
C VAL A 248 6.49 -12.16 6.91
N SER A 249 6.55 -13.45 7.26
CA SER A 249 5.80 -14.53 6.60
C SER A 249 4.28 -14.38 6.70
N ASN A 250 3.80 -13.63 7.69
CA ASN A 250 2.38 -13.43 7.96
C ASN A 250 1.87 -12.10 7.40
N VAL A 251 2.77 -11.27 6.86
CA VAL A 251 2.39 -10.04 6.16
C VAL A 251 1.72 -10.41 4.85
N ILE A 252 0.53 -9.86 4.65
CA ILE A 252 -0.27 -10.04 3.45
C ILE A 252 0.10 -8.96 2.43
N ASP A 253 0.19 -7.70 2.88
CA ASP A 253 0.53 -6.55 2.06
C ASP A 253 1.00 -5.38 2.96
N GLY A 254 1.80 -4.47 2.41
CA GLY A 254 2.28 -3.30 3.12
C GLY A 254 2.60 -2.13 2.20
N VAL A 255 2.22 -0.93 2.65
CA VAL A 255 2.41 0.33 1.92
C VAL A 255 3.17 1.28 2.81
N GLU A 256 4.39 1.64 2.41
CA GLU A 256 5.12 2.77 2.97
C GLU A 256 4.89 4.02 2.12
N TYR A 257 4.61 5.13 2.78
CA TYR A 257 4.30 6.39 2.12
C TYR A 257 5.17 7.51 2.67
N SER A 258 5.56 8.45 1.79
CA SER A 258 6.30 9.65 2.15
C SER A 258 6.15 10.71 1.07
N ALA A 259 5.97 11.97 1.47
CA ALA A 259 6.03 13.08 0.52
C ALA A 259 7.45 13.33 -0.02
N ASN A 260 8.48 12.88 0.69
CA ASN A 260 9.88 13.10 0.35
C ASN A 260 10.48 11.84 -0.30
N PRO A 261 10.87 11.87 -1.58
CA PRO A 261 11.46 10.72 -2.26
C PRO A 261 12.88 10.37 -1.76
N ALA A 262 13.51 11.25 -0.98
CA ALA A 262 14.81 11.02 -0.36
C ALA A 262 14.71 10.57 1.11
N ALA A 263 13.51 10.22 1.59
CA ALA A 263 13.35 9.66 2.94
C ALA A 263 14.02 8.28 3.03
N SER A 264 14.48 7.93 4.24
CA SER A 264 14.95 6.58 4.53
C SER A 264 13.76 5.66 4.73
N LYS A 265 13.89 4.39 4.32
CA LYS A 265 12.87 3.37 4.57
C LYS A 265 12.74 3.03 6.05
N GLU A 266 11.51 2.83 6.51
CA GLU A 266 11.12 2.35 7.84
C GLU A 266 10.39 0.99 7.78
N LEU A 267 10.06 0.52 6.57
CA LEU A 267 9.57 -0.83 6.28
C LEU A 267 10.59 -1.60 5.44
N THR A 268 10.75 -2.90 5.72
CA THR A 268 11.68 -3.77 4.98
C THR A 268 11.36 -3.78 3.49
N VAL A 269 12.39 -3.71 2.65
CA VAL A 269 12.23 -3.75 1.20
C VAL A 269 11.65 -5.08 0.69
N ARG A 270 11.59 -6.10 1.55
CA ARG A 270 10.91 -7.37 1.27
C ARG A 270 9.39 -7.21 1.19
N ILE A 271 8.83 -6.22 1.87
CA ILE A 271 7.39 -5.92 1.86
C ILE A 271 7.11 -4.74 0.92
N ASP A 272 7.87 -3.66 1.03
CA ASP A 272 7.73 -2.52 0.13
C ASP A 272 9.10 -1.89 -0.12
N ALA A 273 9.55 -1.89 -1.38
CA ALA A 273 10.83 -1.32 -1.77
C ALA A 273 10.78 0.19 -2.07
N GLY A 274 9.59 0.80 -2.09
CA GLY A 274 9.39 2.19 -2.49
C GLY A 274 8.59 3.03 -1.49
N PHE A 275 8.08 4.14 -2.00
CA PHE A 275 7.18 5.06 -1.31
C PHE A 275 5.99 5.41 -2.21
N ALA A 276 4.78 5.29 -1.67
CA ALA A 276 3.61 6.01 -2.18
C ALA A 276 3.66 7.49 -1.73
N GLY A 277 2.85 8.34 -2.36
CA GLY A 277 2.55 9.67 -1.81
C GLY A 277 3.62 10.74 -2.04
N ILE A 278 4.57 10.50 -2.95
CA ILE A 278 5.62 11.47 -3.29
C ILE A 278 4.98 12.81 -3.68
N GLY A 279 5.42 13.89 -3.04
CA GLY A 279 4.92 15.25 -3.29
C GLY A 279 3.53 15.58 -2.72
N ILE A 280 2.85 14.63 -2.06
CA ILE A 280 1.56 14.93 -1.41
C ILE A 280 1.75 15.90 -0.23
N THR A 281 0.81 16.82 -0.08
CA THR A 281 0.80 17.81 1.02
C THR A 281 -0.17 17.38 2.12
N ARG A 282 0.16 17.67 3.38
CA ARG A 282 -0.75 17.41 4.52
C ARG A 282 -2.02 18.25 4.38
N TYR A 283 -3.14 17.68 4.82
CA TYR A 283 -4.46 18.29 4.79
C TYR A 283 -4.93 18.70 3.39
N SER A 284 -4.51 17.95 2.36
CA SER A 284 -4.83 18.24 0.96
C SER A 284 -6.08 17.52 0.45
N ALA A 285 -6.69 16.64 1.26
CA ALA A 285 -7.73 15.71 0.82
C ALA A 285 -7.27 14.84 -0.36
N ALA A 286 -5.99 14.47 -0.37
CA ALA A 286 -5.42 13.56 -1.35
C ALA A 286 -5.13 12.20 -0.69
N SER A 287 -5.28 11.13 -1.43
CA SER A 287 -4.89 9.78 -1.00
C SER A 287 -3.87 9.20 -1.96
N VAL A 288 -3.32 8.05 -1.57
CA VAL A 288 -2.58 7.18 -2.47
C VAL A 288 -3.46 5.98 -2.78
N GLU A 289 -3.63 5.69 -4.05
CA GLU A 289 -4.41 4.53 -4.50
C GLU A 289 -3.58 3.71 -5.49
N ARG A 290 -3.73 2.39 -5.47
CA ARG A 290 -3.11 1.51 -6.47
C ARG A 290 -3.49 2.00 -7.86
N ARG A 291 -2.54 2.05 -8.80
CA ARG A 291 -2.78 2.55 -10.16
C ARG A 291 -3.71 1.66 -10.98
N GLU A 292 -3.82 0.38 -10.60
CA GLU A 292 -4.66 -0.63 -11.23
C GLU A 292 -5.17 -1.59 -10.15
N PRO A 293 -6.45 -2.01 -10.20
CA PRO A 293 -6.96 -3.02 -9.27
C PRO A 293 -6.16 -4.31 -9.38
N GLY A 294 -5.67 -4.83 -8.24
CA GLY A 294 -4.92 -6.08 -8.23
C GLY A 294 -3.43 -5.95 -8.52
N LEU A 295 -2.93 -4.76 -8.90
CA LEU A 295 -1.50 -4.58 -9.15
C LEU A 295 -0.73 -4.55 -7.86
N ASP A 296 0.26 -5.43 -7.71
CA ASP A 296 1.19 -5.42 -6.59
C ASP A 296 2.58 -5.87 -7.02
N THR A 297 3.58 -5.02 -6.81
CA THR A 297 4.99 -5.29 -7.13
C THR A 297 5.90 -5.26 -5.90
N ASN A 298 5.31 -5.15 -4.71
CA ASN A 298 5.99 -4.83 -3.45
C ASN A 298 6.83 -3.55 -3.59
N ASN A 299 6.34 -2.57 -4.35
CA ASN A 299 7.03 -1.29 -4.52
C ASN A 299 6.03 -0.15 -4.75
N SER A 300 5.72 0.55 -3.67
CA SER A 300 4.68 1.58 -3.69
C SER A 300 4.94 2.76 -4.63
N THR A 301 6.20 3.01 -5.01
CA THR A 301 6.52 4.06 -6.00
C THR A 301 5.99 3.71 -7.39
N PHE A 302 5.99 2.42 -7.72
CA PHE A 302 5.31 1.95 -8.92
C PHE A 302 3.84 1.70 -8.65
N ASP A 303 3.49 1.01 -7.57
CA ASP A 303 2.13 0.49 -7.42
C ASP A 303 1.06 1.57 -7.23
N PHE A 304 1.42 2.73 -6.67
CA PHE A 304 0.46 3.77 -6.29
C PHE A 304 0.54 5.04 -7.14
N VAL A 305 -0.60 5.71 -7.25
CA VAL A 305 -0.75 7.08 -7.77
C VAL A 305 -1.40 7.96 -6.71
N ASN A 306 -1.09 9.25 -6.77
CA ASN A 306 -1.75 10.23 -5.92
C ASN A 306 -3.08 10.63 -6.55
N ILE A 307 -4.17 10.53 -5.81
CA ILE A 307 -5.51 10.93 -6.26
C ILE A 307 -6.10 11.99 -5.32
N ALA A 308 -7.00 12.82 -5.86
CA ALA A 308 -7.81 13.75 -5.10
C ALA A 308 -9.10 14.04 -5.89
N PRO A 309 -10.30 13.90 -5.29
CA PRO A 309 -10.56 13.46 -3.91
C PRO A 309 -10.29 11.95 -3.71
N PRO A 310 -10.23 11.46 -2.45
CA PRO A 310 -10.18 10.02 -2.15
C PRO A 310 -11.46 9.31 -2.62
N THR A 311 -11.37 7.99 -2.83
CA THR A 311 -12.40 7.20 -3.51
C THR A 311 -12.88 5.98 -2.70
N PRO A 312 -13.32 6.15 -1.43
CA PRO A 312 -13.74 5.02 -0.61
C PRO A 312 -14.87 4.22 -1.28
N GLY A 313 -14.62 2.93 -1.47
CA GLY A 313 -15.51 1.91 -2.02
C GLY A 313 -15.36 1.63 -3.51
N TYR A 314 -14.47 2.33 -4.24
CA TYR A 314 -14.30 2.17 -5.69
C TYR A 314 -12.97 2.70 -6.24
N PHE A 315 -12.54 2.13 -7.36
CA PHE A 315 -11.31 2.54 -8.05
C PHE A 315 -11.38 3.94 -8.70
N HIS A 316 -10.35 4.80 -8.61
CA HIS A 316 -10.37 6.13 -9.29
C HIS A 316 -10.65 6.07 -10.79
N GLY A 317 -10.20 5.01 -11.47
CA GLY A 317 -10.45 4.77 -12.89
C GLY A 317 -11.83 4.18 -13.20
N ALA A 318 -12.65 3.88 -12.19
CA ALA A 318 -13.97 3.29 -12.38
C ALA A 318 -14.92 4.25 -13.13
N PRO A 319 -15.80 3.75 -14.01
CA PRO A 319 -16.83 4.56 -14.65
C PRO A 319 -17.73 5.25 -13.62
N ALA A 320 -18.22 6.46 -13.94
CA ALA A 320 -19.02 7.27 -13.01
C ALA A 320 -20.23 6.54 -12.40
N TRP A 321 -20.83 5.59 -13.11
CA TRP A 321 -21.97 4.82 -12.64
C TRP A 321 -21.62 3.74 -11.60
N MET A 322 -20.34 3.36 -11.46
CA MET A 322 -19.85 2.44 -10.42
C MET A 322 -19.42 3.17 -9.13
N ARG A 323 -19.35 4.51 -9.14
CA ARG A 323 -18.83 5.32 -8.01
C ARG A 323 -19.86 5.60 -6.90
N TRP A 324 -21.11 5.17 -7.09
CA TRP A 324 -22.19 5.38 -6.13
C TRP A 324 -22.50 4.06 -5.41
N ARG A 325 -21.99 3.92 -4.17
CA ARG A 325 -22.51 2.99 -3.16
C ARG A 325 -23.23 3.77 -2.07
#